data_AF-A0AA88PKD6-F1
#
_entry.id   AF-A0AA88PKD6-F1
#
_cell.length_a   1.000
_cell.length_b   1.000
_cell.length_c   1.000
_cell.angle_alpha   90.00
_cell.angle_beta   90.00
_cell.angle_gamma   90.00
#
_symmetry.space_group_name_H-M   'P 1'
#
loop_
_entity.id
_entity.type
_entity.pdbx_description
1 polymer ?
#
loop_
_entity_poly.entity_id
_entity_poly.type
_entity_poly.pdbx_seq_one_letter_code
_entity_poly.pdbx_strand_id
1 'polypeptide(L)'
;MERIIFTSLLLTAVVSSSAGALRQYHFVNQQKSWTEAQKYCREKHTDLVTINDMQEQNDTKQAIERVNSNAERVWIGLKSTNTWIWSRDPAFYSGGDLRYKNWENSQPKGNGDCVFMNNEGKWNDRNCSFTKYFICYNDSSKGIIPVLQQKNWTDAQKYCRENHTDLVSVRNDTENEQIKHIIKQNITSSNEAWIGLHRLWVWSDSSSSTFTHWLTGEPNENNDRDICTSMGIKDHQGLWTDEPCTRDCFFVCYDDNMVLVRENKTWAEALRHCRNNGMDLVSVDSEQMQRWVKMTIMKANVSTHVWLGLRHSCTVGIWFWVNGQTVCYDQWTPDYDKDLNECEKTGRSGAIRTSDNRWISRPETDRYNFICSK
;
A
#
# COMPACT_ATOMS: atom_id res chain seq x y z
N MET A 1 32.18 56.74 -12.39
CA MET A 1 30.96 56.67 -11.55
C MET A 1 30.25 55.37 -11.90
N GLU A 2 30.19 54.49 -10.92
CA GLU A 2 29.88 53.07 -11.06
C GLU A 2 28.42 52.78 -11.36
N ARG A 3 28.22 51.65 -12.04
CA ARG A 3 26.92 51.04 -12.38
C ARG A 3 26.27 50.46 -11.13
N ILE A 4 24.97 50.69 -10.96
CA ILE A 4 24.11 49.84 -10.12
C ILE A 4 23.05 49.26 -11.05
N ILE A 5 23.26 48.00 -11.45
CA ILE A 5 22.29 47.18 -12.16
C ILE A 5 21.39 46.56 -11.08
N PHE A 6 20.11 46.93 -11.05
CA PHE A 6 19.11 46.25 -10.24
C PHE A 6 18.83 44.87 -10.85
N THR A 7 19.58 43.86 -10.45
CA THR A 7 19.18 42.47 -10.67
C THR A 7 18.09 42.13 -9.67
N SER A 8 16.85 42.07 -10.14
CA SER A 8 15.73 41.50 -9.40
C SER A 8 16.03 40.02 -9.10
N LEU A 9 16.44 39.73 -7.86
CA LEU A 9 16.45 38.36 -7.35
C LEU A 9 15.00 37.88 -7.28
N LEU A 10 14.57 37.16 -8.30
CA LEU A 10 13.45 36.22 -8.17
C LEU A 10 13.93 35.11 -7.23
N LEU A 11 13.66 35.27 -5.94
CA LEU A 11 13.66 34.17 -4.99
C LEU A 11 12.52 33.23 -5.40
N THR A 12 12.78 32.34 -6.36
CA THR A 12 12.03 31.10 -6.47
C THR A 12 12.37 30.32 -5.21
N ALA A 13 11.54 30.47 -4.19
CA ALA A 13 11.46 29.49 -3.13
C ALA A 13 11.08 28.18 -3.82
N VAL A 14 12.08 27.35 -4.13
CA VAL A 14 11.87 25.95 -4.40
C VAL A 14 11.47 25.37 -3.05
N VAL A 15 10.18 25.47 -2.73
CA VAL A 15 9.58 24.56 -1.77
C VAL A 15 9.73 23.21 -2.44
N SER A 16 10.78 22.48 -2.06
CA SER A 16 10.90 21.07 -2.37
C SER A 16 9.71 20.40 -1.69
N SER A 17 8.58 20.35 -2.39
CA SER A 17 7.47 19.49 -2.04
C SER A 17 8.00 18.07 -2.24
N SER A 18 8.56 17.49 -1.19
CA SER A 18 8.60 16.05 -1.03
C SER A 18 7.16 15.58 -0.88
N ALA A 19 6.39 15.67 -1.97
CA ALA A 19 5.10 15.04 -2.10
C ALA A 19 5.38 13.54 -2.20
N GLY A 20 5.33 12.87 -1.05
CA GLY A 20 5.34 11.42 -0.98
C GLY A 20 4.33 10.86 -1.97
N ALA A 21 4.71 9.81 -2.69
CA ALA A 21 4.03 9.34 -3.89
C ALA A 21 2.63 8.77 -3.58
N LEU A 22 1.61 9.61 -3.37
CA LEU A 22 0.21 9.22 -3.16
C LEU A 22 -0.29 8.38 -4.35
N ARG A 23 -1.06 7.31 -4.12
CA ARG A 23 -1.82 6.62 -5.18
C ARG A 23 -2.60 7.68 -5.96
N GLN A 24 -2.39 7.78 -7.27
CA GLN A 24 -2.99 8.87 -8.03
C GLN A 24 -4.36 8.42 -8.54
N TYR A 25 -5.38 9.17 -8.18
CA TYR A 25 -6.76 8.90 -8.59
C TYR A 25 -7.13 9.78 -9.78
N HIS A 26 -7.63 9.15 -10.84
CA HIS A 26 -7.94 9.79 -12.11
C HIS A 26 -9.43 9.62 -12.42
N PHE A 27 -10.21 10.65 -12.09
CA PHE A 27 -11.60 10.70 -12.51
C PHE A 27 -11.68 10.88 -14.03
N VAL A 28 -12.42 10.01 -14.70
CA VAL A 28 -12.61 10.04 -16.15
C VAL A 28 -14.01 10.53 -16.47
N ASN A 29 -14.09 11.73 -17.03
CA ASN A 29 -15.34 12.38 -17.44
C ASN A 29 -15.90 11.81 -18.77
N GLN A 30 -15.98 10.48 -18.88
CA GLN A 30 -16.61 9.77 -20.00
C GLN A 30 -17.56 8.71 -19.42
N GLN A 31 -18.74 8.57 -20.01
CA GLN A 31 -19.66 7.51 -19.60
C GLN A 31 -19.38 6.24 -20.40
N LYS A 32 -19.12 5.12 -19.71
CA LYS A 32 -18.82 3.82 -20.31
C LYS A 32 -19.50 2.70 -19.52
N SER A 33 -19.76 1.57 -20.17
CA SER A 33 -20.08 0.34 -19.44
C SER A 33 -18.92 -0.04 -18.51
N TRP A 34 -19.19 -0.88 -17.51
CA TRP A 34 -18.14 -1.25 -16.55
C TRP A 34 -16.92 -1.90 -17.25
N THR A 35 -17.17 -2.78 -18.22
CA THR A 35 -16.11 -3.48 -18.99
C THR A 35 -15.30 -2.50 -19.85
N GLU A 36 -15.94 -1.53 -20.49
CA GLU A 36 -15.26 -0.50 -21.28
C GLU A 36 -14.48 0.48 -20.40
N ALA A 37 -15.00 0.81 -19.23
CA ALA A 37 -14.33 1.65 -18.24
C ALA A 37 -13.06 0.96 -17.70
N GLN A 38 -13.16 -0.33 -17.35
CA GLN A 38 -12.02 -1.16 -16.94
C GLN A 38 -10.95 -1.20 -18.04
N LYS A 39 -11.36 -1.50 -19.28
CA LYS A 39 -10.45 -1.51 -20.43
C LYS A 39 -9.74 -0.16 -20.60
N TYR A 40 -10.48 0.95 -20.53
CA TYR A 40 -9.90 2.29 -20.59
C TYR A 40 -8.85 2.51 -19.49
N CYS A 41 -9.20 2.18 -18.23
CA CYS A 41 -8.27 2.36 -17.13
C CYS A 41 -7.01 1.50 -17.28
N ARG A 42 -7.11 0.28 -17.82
CA ARG A 42 -5.93 -0.57 -18.08
C ARG A 42 -5.08 -0.10 -19.25
N GLU A 43 -5.68 0.58 -20.23
CA GLU A 43 -4.96 1.14 -21.37
C GLU A 43 -4.24 2.46 -21.05
N LYS A 44 -4.74 3.23 -20.08
CA LYS A 44 -4.27 4.61 -19.79
C LYS A 44 -3.70 4.80 -18.38
N HIS A 45 -4.02 3.90 -17.46
CA HIS A 45 -3.73 3.95 -16.03
C HIS A 45 -3.40 2.53 -15.53
N THR A 46 -3.55 2.24 -14.23
CA THR A 46 -3.40 0.87 -13.71
C THR A 46 -4.68 0.05 -13.87
N ASP A 47 -5.78 0.42 -13.21
CA ASP A 47 -7.10 -0.21 -13.37
C ASP A 47 -8.20 0.72 -12.85
N LEU A 48 -9.47 0.29 -12.89
CA LEU A 48 -10.53 0.90 -12.09
C LEU A 48 -10.15 0.88 -10.61
N VAL A 49 -10.55 1.91 -9.86
CA VAL A 49 -10.17 2.03 -8.44
C VAL A 49 -10.53 0.78 -7.63
N THR A 50 -9.50 0.20 -7.01
CA THR A 50 -9.62 -0.76 -5.90
C THR A 50 -9.67 0.01 -4.59
N ILE A 51 -10.56 -0.33 -3.66
CA ILE A 51 -10.66 0.35 -2.37
C ILE A 51 -10.48 -0.70 -1.27
N ASN A 52 -9.29 -0.74 -0.71
CA ASN A 52 -8.85 -1.72 0.28
C ASN A 52 -9.08 -1.26 1.71
N ASP A 53 -9.17 0.05 1.90
CA ASP A 53 -9.25 0.70 3.19
C ASP A 53 -9.99 2.04 3.10
N MET A 54 -10.14 2.67 4.26
CA MET A 54 -10.84 3.94 4.35
C MET A 54 -10.02 5.11 3.79
N GLN A 55 -8.69 5.04 3.81
CA GLN A 55 -7.85 6.07 3.21
C GLN A 55 -8.07 6.13 1.70
N GLU A 56 -8.04 4.99 1.04
CA GLU A 56 -8.36 4.87 -0.37
C GLU A 56 -9.81 5.27 -0.66
N GLN A 57 -10.77 4.94 0.21
CA GLN A 57 -12.16 5.38 0.08
C GLN A 57 -12.26 6.92 0.09
N ASN A 58 -11.58 7.55 1.05
CA ASN A 58 -11.60 9.00 1.22
C ASN A 58 -10.87 9.71 0.07
N ASP A 59 -9.71 9.19 -0.33
CA ASP A 59 -8.94 9.75 -1.45
C ASP A 59 -9.70 9.62 -2.76
N THR A 60 -10.37 8.48 -2.98
CA THR A 60 -11.26 8.28 -4.13
C THR A 60 -12.40 9.31 -4.12
N LYS A 61 -13.06 9.49 -2.96
CA LYS A 61 -14.15 10.46 -2.82
C LYS A 61 -13.67 11.89 -3.08
N GLN A 62 -12.57 12.30 -2.47
CA GLN A 62 -11.97 13.63 -2.68
C GLN A 62 -11.57 13.84 -4.15
N ALA A 63 -11.03 12.81 -4.80
CA ALA A 63 -10.66 12.91 -6.22
C ALA A 63 -11.88 13.11 -7.13
N ILE A 64 -13.03 12.51 -6.80
CA ILE A 64 -14.29 12.72 -7.51
C ILE A 64 -14.82 14.14 -7.25
N GLU A 65 -14.84 14.58 -5.99
CA GLU A 65 -15.35 15.90 -5.58
C GLU A 65 -14.56 17.07 -6.18
N ARG A 66 -13.23 16.95 -6.28
CA ARG A 66 -12.35 18.00 -6.85
C ARG A 66 -12.67 18.36 -8.29
N VAL A 67 -13.29 17.46 -9.05
CA VAL A 67 -13.56 17.68 -10.48
C VAL A 67 -14.85 18.48 -10.71
N ASN A 68 -15.56 18.89 -9.64
CA ASN A 68 -16.86 19.60 -9.71
C ASN A 68 -17.80 19.00 -10.78
N SER A 69 -17.84 17.67 -10.82
CA SER A 69 -18.60 16.93 -11.81
C SER A 69 -19.98 16.61 -11.23
N ASN A 70 -21.04 16.75 -12.04
CA ASN A 70 -22.38 16.23 -11.72
C ASN A 70 -22.42 14.68 -11.75
N ALA A 71 -21.28 14.01 -11.52
CA ALA A 71 -21.18 12.56 -11.56
C ALA A 71 -21.73 11.98 -10.26
N GLU A 72 -23.05 11.83 -10.20
CA GLU A 72 -23.75 11.26 -9.03
C GLU A 72 -23.39 9.78 -8.77
N ARG A 73 -22.83 9.09 -9.78
CA ARG A 73 -22.57 7.65 -9.76
C ARG A 73 -21.32 7.32 -10.59
N VAL A 74 -20.30 6.78 -9.94
CA VAL A 74 -18.99 6.53 -10.56
C VAL A 74 -18.63 5.05 -10.44
N TRP A 75 -18.29 4.39 -11.56
CA TRP A 75 -17.82 3.00 -11.52
C TRP A 75 -16.52 2.88 -10.72
N ILE A 76 -16.48 1.85 -9.87
CA ILE A 76 -15.29 1.39 -9.15
C ILE A 76 -14.96 -0.04 -9.58
N GLY A 77 -13.78 -0.54 -9.23
CA GLY A 77 -13.28 -1.82 -9.72
C GLY A 77 -13.96 -3.06 -9.14
N LEU A 78 -14.97 -2.94 -8.27
CA LEU A 78 -15.61 -4.11 -7.64
C LEU A 78 -16.66 -4.71 -8.59
N LYS A 79 -16.58 -6.03 -8.82
CA LYS A 79 -17.55 -6.80 -9.62
C LYS A 79 -17.85 -8.18 -8.99
N SER A 80 -18.93 -8.81 -9.39
CA SER A 80 -19.35 -10.14 -8.95
C SER A 80 -19.11 -11.19 -10.03
N THR A 81 -18.51 -12.33 -9.65
CA THR A 81 -18.43 -13.55 -10.47
C THR A 81 -18.69 -14.78 -9.59
N ASN A 82 -19.86 -14.80 -8.92
CA ASN A 82 -20.25 -15.65 -7.78
C ASN A 82 -19.82 -15.12 -6.39
N THR A 83 -18.77 -14.30 -6.33
CA THR A 83 -18.37 -13.52 -5.15
C THR A 83 -17.89 -12.14 -5.57
N TRP A 84 -17.90 -11.16 -4.66
CA TRP A 84 -17.38 -9.82 -4.92
C TRP A 84 -15.85 -9.83 -4.99
N ILE A 85 -15.31 -9.49 -6.16
CA ILE A 85 -13.89 -9.43 -6.47
C ILE A 85 -13.53 -8.05 -7.04
N TRP A 86 -12.38 -7.52 -6.65
CA TRP A 86 -11.86 -6.32 -7.26
C TRP A 86 -11.20 -6.64 -8.60
N SER A 87 -11.32 -5.72 -9.54
CA SER A 87 -10.91 -5.88 -10.94
C SER A 87 -9.44 -6.24 -11.09
N ARG A 88 -8.58 -5.69 -10.23
CA ARG A 88 -7.13 -5.91 -10.26
C ARG A 88 -6.69 -7.17 -9.53
N ASP A 89 -7.36 -7.55 -8.46
CA ASP A 89 -6.91 -8.63 -7.59
C ASP A 89 -8.07 -9.60 -7.31
N PRO A 90 -8.23 -10.66 -8.12
CA PRO A 90 -9.27 -11.68 -7.90
C PRO A 90 -8.84 -12.79 -6.93
N ALA A 91 -7.52 -13.03 -6.77
CA ALA A 91 -6.96 -14.17 -6.04
C ALA A 91 -6.84 -13.91 -4.53
N PHE A 92 -6.65 -12.65 -4.11
CA PHE A 92 -6.62 -12.26 -2.70
C PHE A 92 -8.02 -12.24 -2.05
N TYR A 93 -9.10 -12.31 -2.84
CA TYR A 93 -10.47 -12.01 -2.44
C TYR A 93 -11.40 -13.22 -2.38
N SER A 94 -10.85 -14.45 -2.39
CA SER A 94 -11.63 -15.68 -2.24
C SER A 94 -11.72 -16.21 -0.80
N GLY A 95 -11.04 -15.57 0.17
CA GLY A 95 -11.02 -15.96 1.60
C GLY A 95 -11.89 -15.07 2.51
N GLY A 96 -12.57 -15.68 3.48
CA GLY A 96 -13.68 -15.12 4.26
C GLY A 96 -13.45 -13.82 5.06
N ASP A 97 -14.50 -13.00 5.06
CA ASP A 97 -15.03 -12.15 6.14
C ASP A 97 -14.09 -11.34 7.07
N LEU A 98 -13.22 -10.48 6.51
CA LEU A 98 -12.65 -9.28 7.20
C LEU A 98 -12.26 -8.15 6.21
N ARG A 99 -13.05 -7.92 5.15
CA ARG A 99 -12.71 -6.96 4.08
C ARG A 99 -13.43 -5.62 4.26
N TYR A 100 -12.73 -4.51 4.03
CA TYR A 100 -13.31 -3.17 4.00
C TYR A 100 -14.51 -3.13 3.05
N LYS A 101 -15.64 -2.66 3.56
CA LYS A 101 -16.90 -2.59 2.83
C LYS A 101 -17.52 -1.23 3.13
N ASN A 102 -17.93 -0.50 2.09
CA ASN A 102 -18.67 0.74 2.25
C ASN A 102 -20.02 0.71 1.50
N TRP A 103 -20.69 -0.44 1.54
CA TRP A 103 -22.03 -0.62 0.98
C TRP A 103 -23.03 0.41 1.53
N GLU A 104 -23.93 0.88 0.68
CA GLU A 104 -25.11 1.62 1.13
C GLU A 104 -26.04 0.71 1.95
N ASN A 105 -26.88 1.31 2.79
CA ASN A 105 -27.85 0.56 3.58
C ASN A 105 -28.68 -0.36 2.70
N SER A 106 -28.72 -1.65 3.08
CA SER A 106 -29.41 -2.72 2.35
C SER A 106 -28.83 -3.06 0.96
N GLN A 107 -27.57 -2.73 0.67
CA GLN A 107 -26.82 -3.22 -0.49
C GLN A 107 -25.86 -4.37 -0.09
N PRO A 108 -25.47 -5.25 -1.03
CA PRO A 108 -25.97 -5.36 -2.41
C PRO A 108 -27.41 -5.93 -2.49
N LYS A 109 -28.19 -5.51 -3.49
CA LYS A 109 -29.59 -5.92 -3.71
C LYS A 109 -29.80 -6.95 -4.83
N GLY A 110 -28.74 -7.33 -5.54
CA GLY A 110 -28.82 -8.23 -6.70
C GLY A 110 -29.32 -7.55 -7.97
N ASN A 111 -29.14 -6.23 -8.08
CA ASN A 111 -29.46 -5.41 -9.25
C ASN A 111 -28.41 -5.50 -10.37
N GLY A 112 -27.31 -6.22 -10.14
CA GLY A 112 -26.35 -6.66 -11.14
C GLY A 112 -24.96 -6.90 -10.56
N ASP A 113 -24.00 -7.22 -11.44
CA ASP A 113 -22.70 -7.72 -11.02
C ASP A 113 -21.60 -6.65 -10.95
N CYS A 114 -21.90 -5.37 -11.11
CA CYS A 114 -20.89 -4.30 -11.13
C CYS A 114 -21.22 -3.20 -10.12
N VAL A 115 -20.19 -2.63 -9.50
CA VAL A 115 -20.38 -1.70 -8.37
C VAL A 115 -20.01 -0.29 -8.74
N PHE A 116 -20.88 0.66 -8.38
CA PHE A 116 -20.59 2.09 -8.43
C PHE A 116 -20.59 2.71 -7.03
N MET A 117 -19.86 3.81 -6.89
CA MET A 117 -19.89 4.69 -5.72
C MET A 117 -20.87 5.84 -5.97
N ASN A 118 -21.75 6.12 -5.02
CA ASN A 118 -22.65 7.29 -5.05
C ASN A 118 -21.96 8.56 -4.51
N ASN A 119 -22.66 9.69 -4.55
CA ASN A 119 -22.20 10.99 -4.04
C ASN A 119 -21.83 11.01 -2.54
N GLU A 120 -22.42 10.13 -1.73
CA GLU A 120 -22.07 10.01 -0.31
C GLU A 120 -20.78 9.19 -0.08
N GLY A 121 -20.32 8.48 -1.12
CA GLY A 121 -19.19 7.55 -1.08
C GLY A 121 -19.62 6.09 -0.90
N LYS A 122 -20.92 5.80 -0.86
CA LYS A 122 -21.48 4.46 -0.61
C LYS A 122 -21.57 3.61 -1.87
N TRP A 123 -21.38 2.30 -1.71
CA TRP A 123 -21.32 1.34 -2.80
C TRP A 123 -22.68 0.73 -3.10
N ASN A 124 -22.97 0.55 -4.38
CA ASN A 124 -24.24 0.01 -4.89
C ASN A 124 -23.97 -0.94 -6.07
N ASP A 125 -24.67 -2.07 -6.13
CA ASP A 125 -24.59 -2.99 -7.25
C ASP A 125 -25.55 -2.61 -8.39
N ARG A 126 -25.12 -2.83 -9.63
CA ARG A 126 -25.86 -2.47 -10.83
C ARG A 126 -25.41 -3.31 -12.01
N ASN A 127 -26.33 -3.53 -12.95
CA ASN A 127 -26.03 -4.18 -14.22
C ASN A 127 -24.87 -3.46 -14.94
N CYS A 128 -23.86 -4.25 -15.32
CA CYS A 128 -22.59 -3.80 -15.90
C CYS A 128 -22.74 -3.06 -17.24
N SER A 129 -23.85 -3.27 -17.96
CA SER A 129 -24.13 -2.64 -19.26
C SER A 129 -24.57 -1.18 -19.14
N PHE A 130 -24.91 -0.69 -17.94
CA PHE A 130 -25.19 0.74 -17.76
C PHE A 130 -23.92 1.56 -17.97
N THR A 131 -24.07 2.70 -18.62
CA THR A 131 -22.97 3.66 -18.77
C THR A 131 -22.88 4.56 -17.53
N LYS A 132 -21.67 4.76 -17.01
CA LYS A 132 -21.38 5.72 -15.93
C LYS A 132 -20.00 6.33 -16.13
N TYR A 133 -19.79 7.48 -15.50
CA TYR A 133 -18.44 7.98 -15.24
C TYR A 133 -17.67 6.96 -14.42
N PHE A 134 -16.36 7.04 -14.44
CA PHE A 134 -15.52 6.04 -13.77
C PHE A 134 -14.23 6.67 -13.28
N ILE A 135 -13.64 6.05 -12.26
CA ILE A 135 -12.40 6.52 -11.67
C ILE A 135 -11.35 5.43 -11.79
N CYS A 136 -10.26 5.78 -12.45
CA CYS A 136 -9.07 4.95 -12.52
C CYS A 136 -8.13 5.32 -11.37
N TYR A 137 -7.17 4.46 -11.12
CA TYR A 137 -6.01 4.85 -10.33
C TYR A 137 -4.73 4.48 -11.05
N ASN A 138 -3.67 5.21 -10.74
CA ASN A 138 -2.32 4.71 -10.89
C ASN A 138 -1.87 4.25 -9.51
N ASP A 139 -1.40 3.01 -9.42
CA ASP A 139 -0.55 2.68 -8.29
C ASP A 139 0.72 3.48 -8.53
N SER A 140 0.86 4.57 -7.76
CA SER A 140 2.18 5.14 -7.59
C SER A 140 3.02 4.01 -7.05
N SER A 141 4.15 3.78 -7.72
CA SER A 141 5.25 2.87 -7.45
C SER A 141 5.83 3.00 -6.03
N LYS A 142 4.98 3.06 -5.01
CA LYS A 142 5.31 3.26 -3.60
C LYS A 142 6.00 1.99 -3.14
N GLY A 143 7.31 2.03 -3.32
CA GLY A 143 8.22 1.01 -2.86
C GLY A 143 9.14 0.54 -3.96
N ILE A 144 8.67 0.30 -5.18
CA ILE A 144 9.48 -0.38 -6.21
C ILE A 144 10.66 0.49 -6.64
N ILE A 145 11.88 0.07 -6.29
CA ILE A 145 13.13 0.79 -6.54
C ILE A 145 14.04 -0.09 -7.39
N PRO A 146 14.18 0.19 -8.70
CA PRO A 146 15.15 -0.49 -9.54
C PRO A 146 16.56 -0.04 -9.16
N VAL A 147 17.44 -0.98 -8.81
CA VAL A 147 18.82 -0.69 -8.44
C VAL A 147 19.73 -0.95 -9.65
N LEU A 148 20.49 0.08 -10.05
CA LEU A 148 21.37 0.06 -11.22
C LEU A 148 22.74 -0.62 -10.95
N GLN A 149 22.88 -1.33 -9.84
CA GLN A 149 24.04 -2.16 -9.54
C GLN A 149 23.72 -3.61 -9.84
N GLN A 150 24.68 -4.36 -10.37
CA GLN A 150 24.55 -5.81 -10.50
C GLN A 150 25.14 -6.49 -9.28
N LYS A 151 24.42 -7.47 -8.74
CA LYS A 151 24.84 -8.31 -7.60
C LYS A 151 24.26 -9.71 -7.75
N ASN A 152 24.92 -10.69 -7.17
CA ASN A 152 24.31 -11.99 -6.89
C ASN A 152 23.08 -11.82 -6.00
N TRP A 153 22.19 -12.81 -5.98
CA TRP A 153 20.89 -12.67 -5.33
C TRP A 153 21.00 -12.39 -3.82
N THR A 154 21.95 -13.03 -3.13
CA THR A 154 22.16 -12.85 -1.69
C THR A 154 22.64 -11.43 -1.36
N ASP A 155 23.59 -10.90 -2.14
CA ASP A 155 24.09 -9.54 -1.96
C ASP A 155 23.07 -8.48 -2.40
N ALA A 156 22.25 -8.78 -3.40
CA ALA A 156 21.10 -7.95 -3.79
C ALA A 156 20.07 -7.85 -2.66
N GLN A 157 19.69 -8.98 -2.05
CA GLN A 157 18.79 -9.00 -0.89
C GLN A 157 19.38 -8.22 0.28
N LYS A 158 20.66 -8.45 0.59
CA LYS A 158 21.36 -7.73 1.65
C LYS A 158 21.35 -6.22 1.39
N TYR A 159 21.66 -5.80 0.16
CA TYR A 159 21.59 -4.40 -0.23
C TYR A 159 20.19 -3.83 0.00
N CYS A 160 19.14 -4.51 -0.47
CA CYS A 160 17.77 -4.05 -0.27
C CYS A 160 17.40 -3.95 1.21
N ARG A 161 17.87 -4.87 2.07
CA ARG A 161 17.60 -4.82 3.51
C ARG A 161 18.41 -3.75 4.26
N GLU A 162 19.56 -3.36 3.72
CA GLU A 162 20.41 -2.31 4.30
C GLU A 162 19.98 -0.90 3.88
N ASN A 163 19.44 -0.75 2.67
CA ASN A 163 19.13 0.56 2.07
C ASN A 163 17.63 0.81 1.86
N HIS A 164 16.83 -0.24 1.85
CA HIS A 164 15.40 -0.25 1.57
C HIS A 164 14.68 -1.23 2.53
N THR A 165 13.60 -1.88 2.10
CA THR A 165 12.92 -2.92 2.90
C THR A 165 13.42 -4.35 2.59
N ASP A 166 13.22 -4.85 1.37
CA ASP A 166 13.71 -6.14 0.87
C ASP A 166 13.63 -6.18 -0.67
N LEU A 167 13.97 -7.30 -1.32
CA LEU A 167 13.68 -7.54 -2.74
C LEU A 167 12.17 -7.63 -2.96
N VAL A 168 11.70 -7.16 -4.13
CA VAL A 168 10.26 -7.08 -4.43
C VAL A 168 9.59 -8.45 -4.45
N SER A 169 8.45 -8.57 -3.78
CA SER A 169 7.52 -9.70 -3.96
C SER A 169 6.45 -9.36 -4.99
N VAL A 170 5.90 -10.39 -5.65
CA VAL A 170 4.87 -10.20 -6.68
C VAL A 170 3.59 -10.91 -6.27
N ARG A 171 2.49 -10.15 -6.17
CA ARG A 171 1.21 -10.64 -5.66
C ARG A 171 0.20 -10.94 -6.75
N ASN A 172 0.34 -10.30 -7.91
CA ASN A 172 -0.54 -10.50 -9.06
C ASN A 172 0.10 -10.02 -10.35
N ASP A 173 -0.56 -10.33 -11.46
CA ASP A 173 -0.16 -9.97 -12.82
C ASP A 173 0.02 -8.45 -13.00
N THR A 174 -0.82 -7.63 -12.37
CA THR A 174 -0.69 -6.18 -12.51
C THR A 174 0.54 -5.62 -11.78
N GLU A 175 0.86 -6.12 -10.59
CA GLU A 175 2.13 -5.79 -9.91
C GLU A 175 3.33 -6.27 -10.74
N ASN A 176 3.24 -7.46 -11.35
CA ASN A 176 4.26 -7.95 -12.28
C ASN A 176 4.48 -7.00 -13.46
N GLU A 177 3.39 -6.56 -14.10
CA GLU A 177 3.41 -5.60 -15.22
C GLU A 177 4.00 -4.24 -14.81
N GLN A 178 3.70 -3.77 -13.60
CA GLN A 178 4.25 -2.53 -13.08
C GLN A 178 5.74 -2.64 -12.80
N ILE A 179 6.18 -3.69 -12.11
CA ILE A 179 7.60 -3.97 -11.87
C ILE A 179 8.33 -4.04 -13.21
N LYS A 180 7.80 -4.79 -14.18
CA LYS A 180 8.32 -4.85 -15.54
C LYS A 180 8.44 -3.46 -16.17
N HIS A 181 7.40 -2.64 -16.09
CA HIS A 181 7.40 -1.30 -16.69
C HIS A 181 8.46 -0.40 -16.06
N ILE A 182 8.56 -0.40 -14.73
CA ILE A 182 9.54 0.38 -13.96
C ILE A 182 10.95 -0.08 -14.31
N ILE A 183 11.21 -1.39 -14.34
CA ILE A 183 12.52 -1.90 -14.72
C ILE A 183 12.84 -1.50 -16.16
N LYS A 184 11.91 -1.69 -17.11
CA LYS A 184 12.13 -1.35 -18.52
C LYS A 184 12.45 0.13 -18.75
N GLN A 185 11.87 1.03 -17.96
CA GLN A 185 12.15 2.46 -18.04
C GLN A 185 13.53 2.83 -17.48
N ASN A 186 14.02 2.12 -16.46
CA ASN A 186 15.23 2.50 -15.72
C ASN A 186 16.46 1.66 -16.08
N ILE A 187 16.28 0.40 -16.46
CA ILE A 187 17.34 -0.59 -16.74
C ILE A 187 17.28 -0.95 -18.22
N THR A 188 17.93 -0.15 -19.05
CA THR A 188 17.91 -0.32 -20.51
C THR A 188 18.96 -1.32 -21.01
N SER A 189 19.97 -1.64 -20.20
CA SER A 189 21.11 -2.49 -20.59
C SER A 189 20.95 -3.97 -20.23
N SER A 190 19.91 -4.34 -19.48
CA SER A 190 19.67 -5.72 -19.04
C SER A 190 18.49 -6.36 -19.74
N ASN A 191 18.48 -7.70 -19.77
CA ASN A 191 17.32 -8.48 -20.19
C ASN A 191 16.54 -9.03 -19.00
N GLU A 192 17.05 -8.93 -17.77
CA GLU A 192 16.40 -9.43 -16.56
C GLU A 192 16.80 -8.66 -15.30
N ALA A 193 16.05 -8.87 -14.22
CA ALA A 193 16.38 -8.38 -12.88
C ALA A 193 15.92 -9.34 -11.78
N TRP A 194 16.66 -9.42 -10.67
CA TRP A 194 16.28 -10.21 -9.51
C TRP A 194 15.00 -9.68 -8.84
N ILE A 195 14.14 -10.63 -8.45
CA ILE A 195 13.00 -10.42 -7.55
C ILE A 195 13.19 -11.27 -6.27
N GLY A 196 12.32 -11.07 -5.28
CA GLY A 196 12.48 -11.66 -3.95
C GLY A 196 12.15 -13.14 -3.84
N LEU A 197 11.67 -13.81 -4.90
CA LEU A 197 11.38 -15.24 -4.87
C LEU A 197 12.69 -16.03 -4.91
N HIS A 198 12.89 -16.89 -3.91
CA HIS A 198 14.11 -17.70 -3.81
C HIS A 198 13.82 -19.09 -3.23
N ARG A 199 14.78 -20.01 -3.39
CA ARG A 199 14.94 -21.31 -2.70
C ARG A 199 13.64 -21.89 -2.10
N LEU A 200 13.12 -22.95 -2.72
CA LEU A 200 11.82 -23.57 -2.38
C LEU A 200 10.60 -22.69 -2.67
N TRP A 201 10.76 -21.68 -3.53
CA TRP A 201 9.67 -20.78 -3.96
C TRP A 201 9.04 -20.00 -2.81
N VAL A 202 9.89 -19.49 -1.92
CA VAL A 202 9.50 -18.64 -0.79
C VAL A 202 9.97 -17.21 -1.06
N TRP A 203 9.12 -16.23 -0.76
CA TRP A 203 9.47 -14.82 -0.90
C TRP A 203 10.37 -14.36 0.24
N SER A 204 11.41 -13.57 -0.09
CA SER A 204 12.42 -13.08 0.86
C SER A 204 11.84 -12.21 1.96
N ASP A 205 10.78 -11.47 1.66
CA ASP A 205 10.03 -10.62 2.59
C ASP A 205 9.06 -11.42 3.48
N SER A 206 9.00 -12.75 3.34
CA SER A 206 8.02 -13.64 3.98
C SER A 206 6.57 -13.40 3.54
N SER A 207 6.35 -12.79 2.37
CA SER A 207 5.04 -12.66 1.75
C SER A 207 4.41 -14.03 1.50
N SER A 208 3.10 -14.13 1.74
CA SER A 208 2.32 -15.34 1.49
C SER A 208 1.77 -15.42 0.07
N SER A 209 2.29 -14.63 -0.87
CA SER A 209 1.81 -14.64 -2.26
C SER A 209 2.03 -16.01 -2.90
N THR A 210 0.96 -16.56 -3.49
CA THR A 210 0.98 -17.79 -4.29
C THR A 210 1.02 -17.53 -5.79
N PHE A 211 1.07 -16.25 -6.20
CA PHE A 211 1.12 -15.88 -7.61
C PHE A 211 2.44 -16.33 -8.23
N THR A 212 2.35 -16.88 -9.43
CA THR A 212 3.51 -17.26 -10.25
C THR A 212 3.33 -16.76 -11.67
N HIS A 213 4.44 -16.38 -12.30
CA HIS A 213 4.45 -15.88 -13.68
C HIS A 213 5.62 -16.48 -14.46
N TRP A 214 5.82 -17.78 -14.32
CA TRP A 214 6.91 -18.52 -14.96
C TRP A 214 6.83 -18.50 -16.48
N LEU A 215 7.98 -18.41 -17.13
CA LEU A 215 8.12 -18.67 -18.56
C LEU A 215 7.74 -20.12 -18.88
N THR A 216 7.20 -20.37 -20.08
CA THR A 216 6.86 -21.74 -20.50
C THR A 216 8.08 -22.65 -20.42
N GLY A 217 7.99 -23.70 -19.62
CA GLY A 217 9.08 -24.65 -19.38
C GLY A 217 9.79 -24.43 -18.04
N GLU A 218 9.53 -23.30 -17.37
CA GLU A 218 10.08 -22.96 -16.05
C GLU A 218 9.09 -23.22 -14.90
N PRO A 219 9.58 -23.42 -13.67
CA PRO A 219 10.99 -23.60 -13.32
C PRO A 219 11.51 -24.98 -13.75
N ASN A 220 12.69 -25.01 -14.38
CA ASN A 220 13.24 -26.23 -14.99
C ASN A 220 14.27 -26.95 -14.09
N GLU A 221 14.82 -26.30 -13.05
CA GLU A 221 15.85 -26.85 -12.16
C GLU A 221 15.31 -27.23 -10.75
N ASN A 222 14.19 -27.97 -10.68
CA ASN A 222 13.49 -28.29 -9.42
C ASN A 222 14.31 -29.05 -8.34
N ASN A 223 15.56 -29.46 -8.62
CA ASN A 223 16.41 -30.22 -7.70
C ASN A 223 17.69 -29.49 -7.23
N ASP A 224 17.98 -28.29 -7.74
CA ASP A 224 19.13 -27.51 -7.26
C ASP A 224 18.67 -26.53 -6.16
N ARG A 225 19.42 -26.48 -5.06
CA ARG A 225 19.11 -25.60 -3.90
C ARG A 225 19.64 -24.18 -4.10
N ASP A 226 20.39 -23.93 -5.17
CA ASP A 226 21.05 -22.65 -5.46
C ASP A 226 20.43 -21.90 -6.66
N ILE A 227 19.12 -22.08 -6.87
CA ILE A 227 18.34 -21.29 -7.83
C ILE A 227 17.55 -20.15 -7.18
N CYS A 228 17.50 -19.03 -7.91
CA CYS A 228 16.86 -17.78 -7.53
C CYS A 228 16.05 -17.26 -8.71
N THR A 229 15.02 -16.45 -8.45
CA THR A 229 14.10 -16.03 -9.51
C THR A 229 14.45 -14.69 -10.09
N SER A 230 14.58 -14.63 -11.41
CA SER A 230 14.73 -13.40 -12.17
C SER A 230 13.48 -13.11 -13.00
N MET A 231 13.11 -11.84 -13.12
CA MET A 231 12.07 -11.37 -14.04
C MET A 231 12.73 -10.96 -15.34
N GLY A 232 12.36 -11.61 -16.46
CA GLY A 232 12.82 -11.20 -17.78
C GLY A 232 12.04 -9.98 -18.28
N ILE A 233 12.74 -9.00 -18.84
CA ILE A 233 12.21 -7.66 -19.16
C ILE A 233 12.06 -7.47 -20.66
N LYS A 234 13.12 -7.75 -21.44
CA LYS A 234 13.12 -7.54 -22.89
C LYS A 234 12.59 -8.75 -23.64
N ASP A 235 13.19 -9.91 -23.39
CA ASP A 235 12.94 -11.11 -24.18
C ASP A 235 11.74 -11.91 -23.66
N HIS A 236 11.50 -11.85 -22.35
CA HIS A 236 10.45 -12.64 -21.68
C HIS A 236 9.27 -11.81 -21.16
N GLN A 237 9.21 -10.51 -21.47
CA GLN A 237 8.05 -9.63 -21.23
C GLN A 237 7.41 -9.70 -19.82
N GLY A 238 8.20 -9.88 -18.76
CA GLY A 238 7.77 -9.96 -17.37
C GLY A 238 7.69 -11.39 -16.82
N LEU A 239 7.86 -12.41 -17.66
CA LEU A 239 7.89 -13.81 -17.26
C LEU A 239 9.17 -14.14 -16.48
N TRP A 240 9.05 -15.07 -15.56
CA TRP A 240 10.10 -15.43 -14.61
C TRP A 240 10.90 -16.63 -15.10
N THR A 241 12.19 -16.61 -14.82
CA THR A 241 13.11 -17.74 -14.98
C THR A 241 13.81 -18.02 -13.66
N ASP A 242 14.13 -19.29 -13.41
CA ASP A 242 15.04 -19.69 -12.34
C ASP A 242 16.47 -19.68 -12.85
N GLU A 243 17.34 -19.05 -12.07
CA GLU A 243 18.69 -18.71 -12.49
C GLU A 243 19.64 -19.00 -11.33
N PRO A 244 20.90 -19.37 -11.58
CA PRO A 244 21.88 -19.58 -10.52
C PRO A 244 21.99 -18.34 -9.63
N CYS A 245 21.79 -18.50 -8.33
CA CYS A 245 21.81 -17.39 -7.36
C CYS A 245 23.13 -16.62 -7.36
N THR A 246 24.21 -17.22 -7.86
CA THR A 246 25.56 -16.66 -7.97
C THR A 246 25.72 -15.67 -9.11
N ARG A 247 24.78 -15.60 -10.06
CA ARG A 247 24.84 -14.71 -11.21
C ARG A 247 24.61 -13.26 -10.78
N ASP A 248 25.42 -12.35 -11.31
CA ASP A 248 25.23 -10.93 -11.07
C ASP A 248 24.12 -10.37 -11.98
N CYS A 249 23.02 -9.94 -11.39
CA CYS A 249 21.92 -9.26 -12.10
C CYS A 249 21.62 -7.93 -11.45
N PHE A 250 21.03 -7.02 -12.22
CA PHE A 250 20.30 -5.90 -11.62
C PHE A 250 19.15 -6.45 -10.77
N PHE A 251 18.64 -5.63 -9.86
CA PHE A 251 17.64 -6.11 -8.90
C PHE A 251 16.67 -5.01 -8.50
N VAL A 252 15.52 -5.44 -8.00
CA VAL A 252 14.44 -4.53 -7.63
C VAL A 252 14.15 -4.67 -6.15
N CYS A 253 14.39 -3.59 -5.42
CA CYS A 253 13.97 -3.49 -4.03
C CYS A 253 12.53 -2.97 -3.95
N TYR A 254 11.93 -3.13 -2.78
CA TYR A 254 10.78 -2.34 -2.41
C TYR A 254 11.01 -1.56 -1.10
N ASP A 255 10.29 -0.45 -0.94
CA ASP A 255 10.24 0.38 0.26
C ASP A 255 8.80 0.46 0.80
N ASP A 256 8.57 -0.07 2.00
CA ASP A 256 7.29 0.04 2.68
C ASP A 256 7.10 1.38 3.39
N ASN A 257 8.09 2.27 3.33
CA ASN A 257 8.11 3.56 4.02
C ASN A 257 7.81 3.48 5.53
N MET A 258 7.93 2.29 6.16
CA MET A 258 7.72 2.08 7.59
C MET A 258 9.04 1.91 8.32
N VAL A 259 9.23 2.70 9.37
CA VAL A 259 10.44 2.70 10.18
C VAL A 259 10.07 2.48 11.64
N LEU A 260 10.53 1.37 12.22
CA LEU A 260 10.48 1.18 13.67
C LEU A 260 11.60 1.99 14.34
N VAL A 261 11.20 3.00 15.10
CA VAL A 261 12.10 3.82 15.90
C VAL A 261 12.22 3.21 17.30
N ARG A 262 13.44 2.81 17.66
CA ARG A 262 13.79 2.19 18.95
C ARG A 262 14.12 3.23 20.02
N GLU A 263 13.25 4.21 20.16
CA GLU A 263 13.38 5.25 21.17
C GLU A 263 12.18 5.22 22.10
N ASN A 264 12.45 5.19 23.40
CA ASN A 264 11.39 5.10 24.40
C ASN A 264 10.75 6.48 24.64
N LYS A 265 9.66 6.78 23.91
CA LYS A 265 9.02 8.10 23.87
C LYS A 265 7.55 8.06 24.24
N THR A 266 7.02 9.16 24.77
CA THR A 266 5.56 9.34 24.89
C THR A 266 4.91 9.40 23.52
N TRP A 267 3.60 9.17 23.42
CA TRP A 267 2.90 9.20 22.14
C TRP A 267 3.09 10.55 21.41
N ALA A 268 2.99 11.67 22.14
CA ALA A 268 3.19 13.01 21.58
C ALA A 268 4.63 13.27 21.14
N GLU A 269 5.63 12.76 21.88
CA GLU A 269 7.04 12.82 21.50
C GLU A 269 7.34 11.99 20.24
N ALA A 270 6.74 10.79 20.15
CA ALA A 270 6.85 9.90 19.00
C ALA A 270 6.23 10.52 17.74
N LEU A 271 5.03 11.10 17.87
CA LEU A 271 4.35 11.84 16.79
C LEU A 271 5.23 12.98 16.26
N ARG A 272 5.78 13.79 17.16
CA ARG A 272 6.68 14.89 16.79
C ARG A 272 7.94 14.38 16.11
N HIS A 273 8.51 13.26 16.58
CA HIS A 273 9.66 12.64 15.97
C HIS A 273 9.38 12.22 14.52
N CYS A 274 8.28 11.50 14.25
CA CYS A 274 7.95 11.10 12.88
C CYS A 274 7.76 12.31 11.96
N ARG A 275 7.01 13.33 12.43
CA ARG A 275 6.74 14.56 11.66
C ARG A 275 7.98 15.39 11.36
N ASN A 276 8.90 15.49 12.30
CA ASN A 276 10.19 16.19 12.08
C ASN A 276 11.06 15.47 11.02
N ASN A 277 10.83 14.18 10.78
CA ASN A 277 11.51 13.40 9.75
C ASN A 277 10.68 13.25 8.46
N GLY A 278 9.63 14.06 8.29
CA GLY A 278 8.77 14.04 7.10
C GLY A 278 7.93 12.77 6.96
N MET A 279 7.57 12.15 8.09
CA MET A 279 6.68 10.98 8.21
C MET A 279 5.54 11.30 9.19
N ASP A 280 4.63 10.36 9.44
CA ASP A 280 3.70 10.40 10.56
C ASP A 280 3.75 9.08 11.35
N LEU A 281 3.10 8.99 12.51
CA LEU A 281 2.92 7.70 13.17
C LEU A 281 2.05 6.78 12.31
N VAL A 282 2.38 5.48 12.27
CA VAL A 282 1.71 4.54 11.38
C VAL A 282 0.21 4.46 11.65
N SER A 283 -0.59 4.65 10.60
CA SER A 283 -2.03 4.45 10.64
C SER A 283 -2.33 3.06 10.13
N VAL A 284 -2.92 2.21 10.98
CA VAL A 284 -3.18 0.80 10.65
C VAL A 284 -4.62 0.63 10.18
N ASP A 285 -4.90 1.03 8.95
CA ASP A 285 -6.24 1.08 8.37
C ASP A 285 -6.60 -0.14 7.52
N SER A 286 -5.68 -1.09 7.36
CA SER A 286 -5.87 -2.29 6.56
C SER A 286 -5.20 -3.52 7.17
N GLU A 287 -5.63 -4.71 6.76
CA GLU A 287 -4.98 -5.96 7.13
C GLU A 287 -3.53 -6.03 6.62
N GLN A 288 -3.25 -5.44 5.45
CA GLN A 288 -1.89 -5.36 4.92
C GLN A 288 -1.00 -4.54 5.87
N MET A 289 -1.46 -3.37 6.28
CA MET A 289 -0.75 -2.52 7.23
C MET A 289 -0.55 -3.24 8.57
N GLN A 290 -1.54 -3.99 9.03
CA GLN A 290 -1.42 -4.82 10.23
C GLN A 290 -0.36 -5.91 10.09
N ARG A 291 -0.27 -6.58 8.93
CA ARG A 291 0.76 -7.58 8.65
C ARG A 291 2.15 -6.94 8.62
N TRP A 292 2.31 -5.77 8.00
CA TRP A 292 3.58 -5.06 7.98
C TRP A 292 4.05 -4.64 9.36
N VAL A 293 3.15 -4.10 10.19
CA VAL A 293 3.44 -3.77 11.58
C VAL A 293 3.86 -5.03 12.35
N LYS A 294 3.16 -6.15 12.18
CA LYS A 294 3.53 -7.45 12.79
C LYS A 294 4.95 -7.88 12.39
N MET A 295 5.25 -7.90 11.10
CA MET A 295 6.56 -8.31 10.58
C MET A 295 7.69 -7.39 11.08
N THR A 296 7.44 -6.09 11.08
CA THR A 296 8.39 -5.07 11.58
C THR A 296 8.75 -5.30 13.04
N ILE A 297 7.75 -5.62 13.88
CA ILE A 297 7.94 -5.86 15.31
C ILE A 297 8.66 -7.19 15.57
N MET A 298 8.26 -8.25 14.88
CA MET A 298 8.87 -9.59 15.01
C MET A 298 10.36 -9.56 14.64
N LYS A 299 10.71 -8.96 13.51
CA LYS A 299 12.09 -8.80 13.05
C LYS A 299 12.95 -8.03 14.06
N ALA A 300 12.34 -7.09 14.77
CA ALA A 300 13.05 -6.21 15.70
C ALA A 300 13.19 -6.75 17.13
N ASN A 301 12.54 -7.88 17.46
CA ASN A 301 12.53 -8.47 18.80
C ASN A 301 12.10 -7.48 19.90
N VAL A 302 11.05 -6.70 19.65
CA VAL A 302 10.48 -5.75 20.63
C VAL A 302 9.54 -6.48 21.60
N SER A 303 9.72 -6.28 22.91
CA SER A 303 9.16 -7.16 23.94
C SER A 303 7.88 -6.68 24.64
N THR A 304 7.42 -5.44 24.40
CA THR A 304 6.29 -4.89 25.18
C THR A 304 5.17 -4.33 24.30
N HIS A 305 5.26 -3.05 23.95
CA HIS A 305 4.29 -2.32 23.16
C HIS A 305 5.01 -1.42 22.17
N VAL A 306 4.33 -1.08 21.09
CA VAL A 306 4.81 -0.15 20.08
C VAL A 306 3.71 0.85 19.76
N TRP A 307 3.99 2.15 19.82
CA TRP A 307 3.00 3.18 19.50
C TRP A 307 2.58 3.11 18.03
N LEU A 308 1.28 3.27 17.83
CA LEU A 308 0.66 3.52 16.52
C LEU A 308 0.17 4.97 16.47
N GLY A 309 -0.24 5.42 15.28
CA GLY A 309 -0.85 6.73 15.06
C GLY A 309 -2.28 6.84 15.57
N LEU A 310 -2.71 5.98 16.50
CA LEU A 310 -4.09 5.88 16.96
C LEU A 310 -4.31 6.71 18.22
N ARG A 311 -5.36 7.53 18.25
CA ARG A 311 -5.68 8.41 19.38
C ARG A 311 -7.17 8.38 19.73
N HIS A 312 -7.49 8.45 21.02
CA HIS A 312 -8.86 8.54 21.51
C HIS A 312 -9.24 9.98 21.84
N SER A 313 -10.42 10.41 21.42
CA SER A 313 -11.05 11.65 21.89
C SER A 313 -12.02 11.38 23.03
N CYS A 314 -11.68 11.81 24.24
CA CYS A 314 -12.53 11.63 25.43
C CYS A 314 -13.88 12.34 25.32
N THR A 315 -13.91 13.52 24.68
CA THR A 315 -15.13 14.34 24.60
C THR A 315 -16.21 13.71 23.73
N VAL A 316 -15.82 13.05 22.65
CA VAL A 316 -16.75 12.43 21.69
C VAL A 316 -16.75 10.89 21.73
N GLY A 317 -15.84 10.28 22.49
CA GLY A 317 -15.78 8.83 22.66
C GLY A 317 -15.37 8.06 21.40
N ILE A 318 -14.55 8.65 20.51
CA ILE A 318 -14.13 8.01 19.25
C ILE A 318 -12.62 7.86 19.16
N TRP A 319 -12.20 6.84 18.42
CA TRP A 319 -10.82 6.62 18.01
C TRP A 319 -10.59 7.12 16.60
N PHE A 320 -9.45 7.77 16.38
CA PHE A 320 -9.03 8.28 15.09
C PHE A 320 -7.51 8.23 14.93
N TRP A 321 -7.08 8.12 13.68
CA TRP A 321 -5.69 8.10 13.25
C TRP A 321 -5.12 9.52 13.12
N VAL A 322 -3.79 9.65 13.18
CA VAL A 322 -3.07 10.93 13.04
C VAL A 322 -3.29 11.64 11.70
N ASN A 323 -3.72 10.91 10.67
CA ASN A 323 -4.16 11.45 9.37
C ASN A 323 -5.61 12.03 9.41
N GLY A 324 -6.28 12.00 10.57
CA GLY A 324 -7.63 12.54 10.77
C GLY A 324 -8.77 11.55 10.53
N GLN A 325 -8.46 10.28 10.25
CA GLN A 325 -9.44 9.27 9.88
C GLN A 325 -9.97 8.47 11.07
N THR A 326 -11.27 8.16 11.11
CA THR A 326 -11.87 7.26 12.11
C THR A 326 -11.47 5.80 11.91
N VAL A 327 -11.60 4.96 12.94
CA VAL A 327 -11.27 3.53 12.84
C VAL A 327 -12.39 2.78 12.10
N CYS A 328 -12.05 2.04 11.03
CA CYS A 328 -12.98 1.16 10.29
C CYS A 328 -12.48 -0.27 10.12
N TYR A 329 -11.16 -0.45 10.10
CA TYR A 329 -10.49 -1.73 10.32
C TYR A 329 -9.97 -1.74 11.74
N ASP A 330 -10.14 -2.84 12.47
CA ASP A 330 -9.57 -2.97 13.80
C ASP A 330 -9.06 -4.36 14.12
N GLN A 331 -8.12 -4.39 15.07
CA GLN A 331 -7.55 -5.59 15.68
C GLN A 331 -7.41 -5.38 17.18
N TRP A 332 -8.45 -4.87 17.83
CA TRP A 332 -8.44 -4.60 19.27
C TRP A 332 -8.25 -5.86 20.10
N THR A 333 -7.62 -5.70 21.26
CA THR A 333 -7.67 -6.70 22.32
C THR A 333 -9.08 -6.73 22.93
N PRO A 334 -9.56 -7.86 23.47
CA PRO A 334 -10.87 -7.90 24.13
C PRO A 334 -11.01 -6.94 25.31
N ASP A 335 -9.88 -6.50 25.89
CA ASP A 335 -9.76 -5.61 27.04
C ASP A 335 -9.36 -4.16 26.68
N TYR A 336 -9.53 -3.74 25.41
CA TYR A 336 -9.05 -2.44 24.94
C TYR A 336 -9.71 -1.21 25.60
N ASP A 337 -10.93 -1.37 26.14
CA ASP A 337 -11.78 -0.31 26.67
C ASP A 337 -11.74 -0.16 28.19
N LYS A 338 -11.12 -1.13 28.89
CA LYS A 338 -11.18 -1.28 30.35
C LYS A 338 -10.79 -0.03 31.14
N ASP A 339 -9.92 0.81 30.57
CA ASP A 339 -9.39 2.02 31.22
C ASP A 339 -9.74 3.32 30.45
N LEU A 340 -10.74 3.30 29.56
CA LEU A 340 -11.17 4.52 28.85
C LEU A 340 -11.83 5.55 29.77
N ASN A 341 -12.40 5.11 30.90
CA ASN A 341 -13.01 5.99 31.90
C ASN A 341 -12.01 6.94 32.57
N GLU A 342 -10.70 6.67 32.50
CA GLU A 342 -9.65 7.51 33.07
C GLU A 342 -8.97 8.42 32.02
N CYS A 343 -9.50 8.48 30.79
CA CYS A 343 -8.80 9.12 29.69
C CYS A 343 -8.64 10.64 29.84
N GLU A 344 -9.49 11.31 30.62
CA GLU A 344 -9.41 12.76 30.87
C GLU A 344 -8.13 13.17 31.62
N LYS A 345 -7.52 12.26 32.40
CA LYS A 345 -6.33 12.56 33.21
C LYS A 345 -5.03 12.52 32.42
N THR A 346 -4.87 11.54 31.52
CA THR A 346 -3.59 11.25 30.86
C THR A 346 -3.66 11.25 29.34
N GLY A 347 -4.84 11.42 28.74
CA GLY A 347 -5.07 11.02 27.36
C GLY A 347 -4.97 9.50 27.18
N ARG A 348 -5.45 9.02 26.02
CA ARG A 348 -5.35 7.61 25.62
C ARG A 348 -4.98 7.53 24.14
N SER A 349 -3.98 6.70 23.87
CA SER A 349 -3.51 6.41 22.52
C SER A 349 -3.36 4.90 22.32
N GLY A 350 -3.43 4.46 21.07
CA GLY A 350 -3.31 3.06 20.71
C GLY A 350 -1.87 2.63 20.54
N ALA A 351 -1.52 1.50 21.14
CA ALA A 351 -0.29 0.78 20.89
C ALA A 351 -0.61 -0.64 20.44
N ILE A 352 0.30 -1.28 19.72
CA ILE A 352 0.21 -2.71 19.47
C ILE A 352 0.96 -3.47 20.58
N ARG A 353 0.30 -4.45 21.18
CA ARG A 353 0.87 -5.36 22.18
C ARG A 353 1.58 -6.49 21.46
N THR A 354 2.88 -6.68 21.73
CA THR A 354 3.71 -7.59 20.92
C THR A 354 3.41 -9.08 21.18
N SER A 355 2.79 -9.43 22.31
CA SER A 355 2.47 -10.82 22.66
C SER A 355 1.38 -11.45 21.79
N ASP A 356 0.38 -10.67 21.36
CA ASP A 356 -0.76 -11.14 20.57
C ASP A 356 -0.98 -10.31 19.29
N ASN A 357 -0.14 -9.30 19.07
CA ASN A 357 -0.17 -8.42 17.91
C ASN A 357 -1.54 -7.75 17.71
N ARG A 358 -2.15 -7.33 18.81
CA ARG A 358 -3.44 -6.63 18.84
C ARG A 358 -3.28 -5.23 19.42
N TRP A 359 -4.21 -4.35 19.05
CA TRP A 359 -4.21 -2.96 19.50
C TRP A 359 -4.80 -2.84 20.89
N ILE A 360 -4.17 -2.04 21.73
CA ILE A 360 -4.58 -1.79 23.10
C ILE A 360 -4.46 -0.30 23.43
N SER A 361 -5.40 0.20 24.22
CA SER A 361 -5.37 1.57 24.75
C SER A 361 -4.30 1.69 25.83
N ARG A 362 -3.46 2.73 25.74
CA ARG A 362 -2.43 3.05 26.75
C ARG A 362 -2.46 4.53 27.12
N PRO A 363 -2.13 4.90 28.37
CA PRO A 363 -1.93 6.30 28.77
C PRO A 363 -0.89 7.01 27.89
N GLU A 364 -1.13 8.26 27.45
CA GLU A 364 -0.14 9.00 26.65
C GLU A 364 1.16 9.28 27.43
N THR A 365 1.15 9.14 28.76
CA THR A 365 2.32 9.23 29.64
C THR A 365 3.27 8.04 29.55
N ASP A 366 2.78 6.89 29.06
CA ASP A 366 3.62 5.72 28.84
C ASP A 366 4.67 6.02 27.78
N ARG A 367 5.78 5.28 27.82
CA ARG A 367 6.84 5.40 26.84
C ARG A 367 7.06 4.07 26.15
N TYR A 368 7.06 4.09 24.81
CA TYR A 368 7.31 2.93 23.96
C TYR A 368 8.15 3.29 22.74
N ASN A 369 8.69 2.26 22.10
CA ASN A 369 9.12 2.34 20.70
C ASN A 369 7.91 2.66 19.82
N PHE A 370 8.14 3.10 18.58
CA PHE A 370 7.06 3.56 17.72
C PHE A 370 7.38 3.34 16.25
N ILE A 371 6.36 3.21 15.41
CA ILE A 371 6.54 3.04 13.96
C ILE A 371 6.11 4.32 13.27
N CYS A 372 7.02 4.89 12.49
CA CYS A 372 6.71 5.98 11.56
C CYS A 372 6.38 5.40 10.18
N SER A 373 5.44 6.01 9.47
CA SER A 373 5.12 5.72 8.08
C SER A 373 4.96 7.00 7.26
N LYS A 374 5.17 6.93 5.94
CA LYS A 374 5.21 8.10 5.05
C LYS A 374 3.98 8.27 4.16
#